data_AF-A0A7W0F1P9-F1
#
_entry.id   AF-A0A7W0F1P9-F1
#
_cell.length_a   1.000
_cell.length_b   1.000
_cell.length_c   1.000
_cell.angle_alpha   90.00
_cell.angle_beta   90.00
_cell.angle_gamma   90.00
#
_symmetry.space_group_name_H-M   'P 1'
#
loop_
_entity.id
_entity.type
_entity.pdbx_description
1 polymer ?
#
loop_
_entity_poly.entity_id
_entity_poly.type
_entity_poly.pdbx_seq_one_letter_code
_entity_poly.pdbx_strand_id
1 'polypeptide(L)'
;MKEKHFRKWEKIRSDGRSSFIWRKGVLQWGITISIFWSILMQIIQPQKPIWIRPLVAIILFPIGGYIWGLFVWKSTEKKYQQHIETNLS
;
A
#
# COMPACT_ATOMS: atom_id res chain seq x y z
N MET A 1 -11.16 -4.45 16.99
CA MET A 1 -10.14 -3.37 16.87
C MET A 1 -9.96 -2.77 18.27
N LYS A 2 -8.79 -2.27 18.71
CA LYS A 2 -8.75 -1.54 20.00
C LYS A 2 -9.28 -0.11 19.78
N GLU A 3 -9.90 0.52 20.78
CA GLU A 3 -10.49 1.87 20.67
C GLU A 3 -9.54 2.93 20.10
N LYS A 4 -8.27 2.95 20.53
CA LYS A 4 -7.26 3.88 19.99
C LYS A 4 -7.04 3.69 18.48
N HIS A 5 -7.09 2.45 17.99
CA HIS A 5 -6.97 2.15 16.57
C HIS A 5 -8.25 2.49 15.80
N PHE A 6 -9.41 2.35 16.44
CA PHE A 6 -10.71 2.70 15.88
C PHE A 6 -10.83 4.20 15.63
N ARG A 7 -10.62 5.04 16.66
CA ARG A 7 -10.65 6.51 16.50
C ARG A 7 -9.61 7.01 15.49
N LYS A 8 -8.44 6.38 15.46
CA LYS A 8 -7.38 6.71 14.50
C LYS A 8 -7.79 6.34 13.07
N TRP A 9 -8.46 5.21 12.87
CA TRP A 9 -9.01 4.81 11.57
C TRP A 9 -10.15 5.70 11.12
N GLU A 10 -11.05 6.10 12.03
CA GLU A 10 -12.15 7.01 11.76
C GLU A 10 -11.65 8.39 11.27
N LYS A 11 -10.59 8.91 11.90
CA LYS A 11 -9.91 10.14 11.48
C LYS A 11 -9.20 10.02 10.13
N ILE A 12 -8.68 8.83 9.81
CA ILE A 12 -8.08 8.54 8.49
C ILE A 12 -9.17 8.39 7.43
N ARG A 13 -10.33 7.83 7.80
CA ARG A 13 -11.49 7.67 6.94
C ARG A 13 -12.10 9.01 6.57
N SER A 14 -12.19 9.96 7.52
CA SER A 14 -12.70 11.31 7.28
C SER A 14 -11.82 12.13 6.32
N ASP A 15 -10.52 11.84 6.29
CA ASP A 15 -9.53 12.51 5.41
C ASP A 15 -9.63 12.06 3.92
N GLY A 16 -10.47 11.06 3.62
CA GLY A 16 -10.74 10.61 2.26
C GLY A 16 -9.81 9.51 1.76
N ARG A 17 -10.41 8.58 1.00
CA ARG A 17 -9.78 7.35 0.51
C ARG A 17 -8.54 7.58 -0.36
N SER A 18 -8.54 8.62 -1.18
CA SER A 18 -7.44 8.94 -2.10
C SER A 18 -6.18 9.40 -1.35
N SER A 19 -6.30 10.26 -0.34
CA SER A 19 -5.14 10.76 0.43
C SER A 19 -4.41 9.62 1.16
N PHE A 20 -5.15 8.63 1.66
CA PHE A 20 -4.57 7.43 2.26
C PHE A 20 -3.85 6.55 1.25
N ILE A 21 -4.45 6.30 0.08
CA ILE A 21 -3.84 5.47 -0.98
C ILE A 21 -2.54 6.10 -1.49
N TRP A 22 -2.51 7.42 -1.69
CA TRP A 22 -1.29 8.12 -2.11
C TRP A 22 -0.21 8.10 -1.03
N ARG A 23 -0.55 8.44 0.22
CA ARG A 23 0.46 8.64 1.27
C ARG A 23 0.93 7.34 1.93
N LYS A 24 0.08 6.31 1.99
CA LYS A 24 0.42 4.99 2.57
C LYS A 24 0.54 3.87 1.55
N GLY A 25 -0.20 3.93 0.45
CA GLY A 25 -0.08 2.95 -0.63
C GLY A 25 1.17 3.21 -1.44
N VAL A 26 1.23 4.34 -2.16
CA VAL A 26 2.32 4.64 -3.10
C VAL A 26 3.66 4.83 -2.39
N LEU A 27 3.69 5.58 -1.29
CA LEU A 27 4.94 5.87 -0.57
C LEU A 27 5.57 4.61 0.05
N GLN A 28 4.74 3.74 0.65
CA GLN A 28 5.21 2.55 1.34
C GLN A 28 5.51 1.42 0.35
N TRP A 29 4.71 1.31 -0.71
CA TRP A 29 4.98 0.40 -1.83
C TRP A 29 6.25 0.76 -2.58
N GLY A 30 6.50 2.06 -2.78
CA GLY A 30 7.72 2.52 -3.42
C GLY A 30 8.98 2.09 -2.68
N ILE A 31 8.95 2.13 -1.34
CA ILE A 31 10.03 1.60 -0.49
C ILE A 31 10.19 0.09 -0.68
N THR A 32 9.09 -0.67 -0.65
CA THR A 32 9.13 -2.12 -0.86
C THR A 32 9.70 -2.48 -2.22
N ILE A 33 9.30 -1.78 -3.29
CA ILE A 33 9.86 -1.98 -4.63
C ILE A 33 11.33 -1.57 -4.67
N SER A 34 11.76 -0.47 -4.05
CA SER A 34 13.18 -0.10 -4.03
C SER A 34 14.05 -1.20 -3.39
N ILE A 35 13.57 -1.81 -2.31
CA ILE A 35 14.25 -2.92 -1.64
C ILE A 35 14.20 -4.18 -2.51
N PHE A 36 13.01 -4.55 -3.00
CA PHE A 36 12.81 -5.72 -3.84
C PHE A 36 13.63 -5.63 -5.13
N TRP A 37 13.64 -4.46 -5.76
CA TRP A 37 14.42 -4.17 -6.96
C TRP A 37 15.92 -4.24 -6.70
N SER A 38 16.39 -3.74 -5.55
CA SER A 38 17.81 -3.88 -5.15
C SER A 38 18.22 -5.34 -5.03
N ILE A 39 17.38 -6.17 -4.40
CA ILE A 39 17.64 -7.61 -4.23
C ILE A 39 17.54 -8.34 -5.57
N LEU A 40 16.51 -8.03 -6.37
CA LEU A 40 16.29 -8.63 -7.68
C LEU A 40 17.43 -8.30 -8.65
N MET A 41 17.95 -7.07 -8.61
CA MET A 41 19.12 -6.64 -9.38
C MET A 41 20.39 -7.40 -8.99
N GLN A 42 20.53 -7.73 -7.70
CA GLN A 42 21.65 -8.52 -7.20
C GLN A 42 21.61 -9.97 -7.70
N ILE A 43 20.42 -10.53 -7.92
CA ILE A 43 20.21 -11.92 -8.33
C ILE A 43 20.18 -12.09 -9.85
N ILE A 44 19.53 -11.18 -10.58
CA ILE A 44 19.17 -11.42 -11.99
C ILE A 44 20.33 -11.17 -12.94
N GLN A 45 20.91 -9.97 -13.05
CA GLN A 45 21.97 -9.72 -14.05
C GLN A 45 22.85 -8.48 -13.75
N PRO A 46 24.16 -8.65 -13.51
CA PRO A 46 25.10 -7.52 -13.38
C PRO A 46 25.36 -6.76 -14.70
N GLN A 47 25.08 -7.33 -15.88
CA GLN A 47 25.46 -6.71 -17.17
C GLN A 47 24.47 -6.99 -18.32
N LYS A 48 23.37 -6.20 -18.47
CA LYS A 48 22.59 -5.99 -19.72
C LYS A 48 21.38 -5.02 -19.56
N PRO A 49 20.80 -4.51 -20.67
CA PRO A 49 20.65 -3.09 -20.99
C PRO A 49 19.69 -2.32 -20.07
N ILE A 50 20.08 -1.07 -19.79
CA ILE A 50 19.55 -0.19 -18.75
C ILE A 50 18.15 0.38 -19.09
N TRP A 51 17.69 0.27 -20.34
CA TRP A 51 16.58 1.07 -20.87
C TRP A 51 15.17 0.50 -20.63
N ILE A 52 14.99 -0.83 -20.55
CA ILE A 52 13.68 -1.46 -20.25
C ILE A 52 13.32 -1.35 -18.76
N ARG A 53 14.34 -1.17 -17.91
CA ARG A 53 14.25 -1.13 -16.45
C ARG A 53 13.37 0.00 -15.90
N PRO A 54 13.57 1.28 -16.29
CA PRO A 54 12.73 2.39 -15.78
C PRO A 54 11.29 2.33 -16.29
N LEU A 55 11.04 1.76 -17.47
CA LEU A 55 9.70 1.66 -18.04
C LEU A 55 8.81 0.72 -17.20
N VAL A 56 9.36 -0.43 -16.82
CA VAL A 56 8.70 -1.40 -15.93
C VAL A 56 8.48 -0.78 -14.55
N ALA A 57 9.48 -0.08 -14.01
CA ALA A 57 9.36 0.61 -12.73
C ALA A 57 8.25 1.67 -12.74
N ILE A 58 8.17 2.52 -13.77
CA ILE A 58 7.14 3.57 -13.90
C ILE A 58 5.72 3.02 -13.97
N ILE A 59 5.54 1.81 -14.49
CA ILE A 59 4.21 1.17 -14.60
C ILE A 59 3.88 0.39 -13.32
N LEU A 60 4.82 -0.40 -12.77
CA LEU A 60 4.60 -1.20 -11.57
C LEU A 60 4.51 -0.36 -10.29
N PHE A 61 5.21 0.78 -10.19
CA PHE A 61 5.15 1.65 -9.01
C PHE A 61 3.72 2.15 -8.71
N PRO A 62 3.05 2.84 -9.65
CA PRO A 62 1.71 3.36 -9.40
C PRO A 62 0.68 2.24 -9.32
N ILE A 63 0.80 1.20 -10.17
CA ILE A 63 -0.17 0.10 -10.18
C ILE A 63 -0.11 -0.70 -8.87
N GLY A 64 1.09 -1.13 -8.46
CA GLY A 64 1.23 -1.88 -7.22
C GLY A 64 0.91 -1.03 -5.98
N GLY A 65 1.30 0.24 -5.96
CA GLY A 65 0.97 1.16 -4.87
C GLY A 65 -0.53 1.42 -4.74
N TYR A 66 -1.22 1.52 -5.87
CA TYR A 66 -2.68 1.67 -5.93
C TYR A 66 -3.42 0.42 -5.46
N ILE A 67 -3.04 -0.76 -5.98
CA ILE A 67 -3.64 -2.05 -5.59
C ILE A 67 -3.40 -2.32 -4.10
N TRP A 68 -2.19 -2.09 -3.61
CA TRP A 68 -1.85 -2.26 -2.19
C TRP A 68 -2.63 -1.30 -1.30
N GLY A 69 -2.70 -0.01 -1.67
CA GLY A 69 -3.50 0.98 -0.96
C GLY A 69 -4.98 0.59 -0.89
N LEU A 70 -5.54 0.08 -1.99
CA LEU A 70 -6.90 -0.45 -2.03
C LEU A 70 -7.10 -1.68 -1.14
N PHE A 71 -6.14 -2.60 -1.15
CA PHE A 71 -6.19 -3.82 -0.34
C PHE A 71 -6.13 -3.51 1.15
N VAL A 72 -5.20 -2.66 1.58
CA VAL A 72 -5.08 -2.20 2.97
C VAL A 72 -6.36 -1.48 3.40
N TRP A 73 -6.92 -0.62 2.54
CA TRP A 73 -8.19 0.05 2.81
C TRP A 73 -9.33 -0.95 3.01
N LYS A 74 -9.54 -1.89 2.07
CA LYS A 74 -10.59 -2.92 2.19
C LYS A 74 -10.42 -3.79 3.43
N SER A 75 -9.20 -4.22 3.73
CA SER A 75 -8.91 -5.07 4.89
C SER A 75 -9.19 -4.33 6.21
N THR A 76 -8.81 -3.06 6.30
CA THR A 76 -9.04 -2.26 7.51
C THR A 76 -10.50 -1.87 7.67
N GLU A 77 -11.19 -1.54 6.57
CA GLU A 77 -12.63 -1.27 6.56
C GLU A 77 -13.43 -2.51 7.00
N LYS A 78 -13.08 -3.70 6.51
CA LYS A 78 -13.72 -4.95 6.94
C LYS A 78 -13.58 -5.19 8.45
N LYS A 79 -12.38 -4.94 9.00
CA LYS A 79 -12.14 -5.03 10.45
C LYS A 79 -12.89 -3.97 11.27
N TYR A 80 -13.12 -2.80 10.68
CA TYR A 80 -13.90 -1.73 11.31
C TYR A 80 -15.37 -2.11 11.38
N GLN A 81 -15.96 -2.58 10.27
CA GLN A 81 -17.36 -3.04 10.22
C GLN A 81 -17.62 -4.20 11.20
N GLN A 82 -16.76 -5.21 11.21
CA GLN A 82 -16.84 -6.32 12.18
C GLN A 82 -16.81 -5.83 13.63
N HIS A 83 -16.00 -4.80 13.92
CA HIS A 83 -15.93 -4.26 15.28
C HIS A 83 -17.18 -3.47 15.67
N ILE A 84 -17.88 -2.86 14.71
CA ILE A 84 -19.16 -2.18 14.95
C ILE A 84 -20.26 -3.22 15.21
N GLU A 85 -20.37 -4.26 14.38
CA GLU A 85 -21.38 -5.32 14.55
C GLU A 85 -21.24 -6.02 15.91
N THR A 86 -20.04 -6.42 16.32
CA THR A 86 -19.82 -7.11 17.61
C THR A 86 -20.06 -6.22 18.84
N ASN A 87 -19.99 -4.89 18.72
CA ASN A 87 -20.31 -3.99 19.83
C ASN A 87 -21.80 -3.58 19.89
N LEU A 88 -22.58 -3.91 18.85
CA LEU A 88 -24.02 -3.64 18.77
C LEU A 88 -24.88 -4.88 19.05
N SER A 89 -24.29 -6.08 19.09
CA SER A 89 -24.91 -7.35 19.48
C SER A 89 -24.70 -7.67 20.96
#